data_AF-E6R4W9-F1
#
_entry.id   AF-E6R4W9-F1
#
_cell.length_a   1.000
_cell.length_b   1.000
_cell.length_c   1.000
_cell.angle_alpha   90.00
_cell.angle_beta   90.00
_cell.angle_gamma   90.00
#
_symmetry.space_group_name_H-M   'P 1'
#
loop_
_entity.id
_entity.type
_entity.pdbx_description
1 polymer ?
#
loop_
_entity_poly.entity_id
_entity_poly.type
_entity_poly.pdbx_seq_one_letter_code
_entity_poly.pdbx_strand_id
1 'polypeptide(L)'
;MITLRPFKSLASRRSIQVTRILAASFSTSSSFASPKTKSGRTVVSSCAAGTPLTNLSILKDKPDPVALPDDQYPAWLWTLLEDTSKAHKAQENAVHLTQEGESGFNVQAEKKKLKNLNRQNIKAANYLKSTA
;
A
#
# COMPACT_ATOMS: atom_id res chain seq x y z
N MET A 1 -12.81 -38.24 34.26
CA MET A 1 -13.68 -38.08 33.07
C MET A 1 -14.06 -36.61 32.94
N ILE A 2 -13.29 -35.82 32.18
CA ILE A 2 -13.45 -34.36 32.09
C ILE A 2 -14.40 -34.04 30.94
N THR A 3 -15.55 -33.44 31.23
CA THR A 3 -16.55 -33.07 30.23
C THR A 3 -16.22 -31.70 29.63
N LEU A 4 -16.01 -31.64 28.32
CA LEU A 4 -15.78 -30.39 27.59
C LEU A 4 -17.13 -29.70 27.33
N ARG A 5 -17.28 -28.47 27.82
CA ARG A 5 -18.46 -27.63 27.56
C ARG A 5 -18.37 -27.02 26.15
N PRO A 6 -19.44 -27.03 25.35
CA PRO A 6 -19.43 -26.40 24.04
C PRO A 6 -19.51 -24.87 24.15
N PHE A 7 -18.62 -24.19 23.44
CA PHE A 7 -18.65 -22.74 23.24
C PHE A 7 -19.89 -22.37 22.40
N LYS A 8 -20.81 -21.61 22.98
CA LYS A 8 -21.95 -21.05 22.25
C LYS A 8 -21.51 -19.79 21.50
N SER A 9 -21.49 -19.87 20.17
CA SER A 9 -21.25 -18.73 19.28
C SER A 9 -22.45 -17.78 19.30
N LEU A 10 -22.27 -16.60 19.89
CA LEU A 10 -23.24 -15.50 19.79
C LEU A 10 -23.08 -14.82 18.42
N ALA A 11 -23.91 -15.22 17.46
CA ALA A 11 -24.04 -14.50 16.19
C ALA A 11 -24.79 -13.17 16.43
N SER A 12 -24.05 -12.12 16.79
CA SER A 12 -24.58 -10.76 16.83
C SER A 12 -24.62 -10.18 15.41
N ARG A 13 -25.77 -10.28 14.74
CA ARG A 13 -26.02 -9.53 13.50
C ARG A 13 -26.19 -8.05 13.86
N ARG A 14 -25.13 -7.26 13.72
CA ARG A 14 -25.24 -5.79 13.70
C ARG A 14 -25.84 -5.38 12.35
N SER A 15 -27.10 -4.97 12.37
CA SER A 15 -27.75 -4.25 11.27
C SER A 15 -27.05 -2.90 11.10
N ILE A 16 -26.24 -2.74 10.05
CA ILE A 16 -25.68 -1.44 9.67
C ILE A 16 -26.73 -0.74 8.80
N GLN A 17 -27.35 0.31 9.33
CA GLN A 17 -28.21 1.19 8.56
C GLN A 17 -27.33 2.10 7.70
N VAL A 18 -27.48 2.01 6.38
CA VAL A 18 -26.75 2.84 5.41
C VAL A 18 -27.50 4.16 5.25
N THR A 19 -26.97 5.24 5.83
CA THR A 19 -27.48 6.60 5.57
C THR A 19 -26.95 7.09 4.23
N ARG A 20 -27.85 7.51 3.34
CA ARG A 20 -27.51 8.16 2.06
C ARG A 20 -26.94 9.55 2.36
N ILE A 21 -25.66 9.75 2.07
CA ILE A 21 -25.00 11.06 2.12
C ILE A 21 -25.47 11.86 0.89
N LEU A 22 -26.02 13.06 1.11
CA LEU A 22 -26.37 13.99 0.06
C LEU A 22 -25.09 14.46 -0.66
N ALA A 23 -25.16 14.49 -2.00
CA ALA A 23 -24.07 14.94 -2.86
C ALA A 23 -23.78 16.43 -2.63
N ALA A 24 -22.61 16.74 -2.07
CA ALA A 24 -22.05 18.08 -2.11
C ALA A 24 -21.59 18.37 -3.54
N SER A 25 -22.16 19.40 -4.16
CA SER A 25 -21.73 19.90 -5.46
C SER A 25 -20.37 20.57 -5.29
N PHE A 26 -19.31 19.91 -5.74
CA PHE A 26 -18.00 20.53 -5.85
C PHE A 26 -17.96 21.30 -7.17
N SER A 27 -17.85 22.63 -7.09
CA SER A 27 -17.63 23.48 -8.26
C SER A 27 -16.29 23.12 -8.90
N THR A 28 -16.33 22.55 -10.10
CA THR A 28 -15.15 22.21 -10.89
C THR A 28 -14.69 23.47 -11.63
N SER A 29 -13.72 24.21 -11.09
CA SER A 29 -12.99 25.20 -11.89
C SER A 29 -11.98 24.47 -12.77
N SER A 30 -12.36 24.24 -14.02
CA SER A 30 -11.51 23.66 -15.06
C SER A 30 -10.47 24.70 -15.50
N SER A 31 -9.27 24.64 -14.92
CA SER A 31 -8.07 25.23 -15.52
C SER A 31 -7.20 24.08 -16.06
N PHE A 32 -7.41 23.74 -17.33
CA PHE A 32 -6.58 22.80 -18.08
C PHE A 32 -5.15 23.37 -18.20
N ALA A 33 -4.28 23.00 -17.26
CA ALA A 33 -2.84 23.15 -17.43
C ALA A 33 -2.33 21.95 -18.25
N SER A 34 -1.78 22.26 -19.42
CA SER A 34 -1.18 21.32 -20.38
C SER A 34 -0.24 20.30 -19.70
N PRO A 35 -0.25 19.01 -20.11
CA PRO A 35 0.59 17.99 -19.49
C PRO A 35 2.06 18.25 -19.84
N LYS A 36 2.81 18.84 -18.92
CA LYS A 36 4.27 18.86 -19.00
C LYS A 36 4.77 17.43 -18.86
N THR A 37 5.32 16.91 -19.95
CA THR A 37 6.08 15.65 -20.00
C THR A 37 7.09 15.64 -18.87
N LYS A 38 6.94 14.70 -17.93
CA LYS A 38 7.86 14.52 -16.80
C LYS A 38 9.17 13.93 -17.33
N SER A 39 10.05 14.78 -17.83
CA SER A 39 11.48 14.48 -17.96
C SER A 39 11.99 14.11 -16.57
N GLY A 40 12.81 13.04 -16.50
CA GLY A 40 13.30 12.38 -15.29
C GLY A 40 13.40 13.31 -14.09
N ARG A 41 12.41 13.21 -13.20
CA ARG A 41 12.37 13.97 -11.96
C ARG A 41 13.56 13.46 -11.15
N THR A 42 14.62 14.26 -11.03
CA THR A 42 15.54 14.10 -9.89
C THR A 42 14.66 14.01 -8.66
N VAL A 43 14.83 12.95 -7.86
CA VAL A 43 13.97 12.70 -6.70
C VAL A 43 14.29 13.79 -5.68
N VAL A 44 13.70 14.96 -5.86
CA VAL A 44 13.85 16.12 -4.98
C VAL A 44 12.91 15.90 -3.81
N SER A 45 13.44 15.93 -2.60
CA SER A 45 12.62 15.92 -1.40
C SER A 45 11.60 17.07 -1.43
N SER A 46 10.39 16.80 -0.97
CA SER A 46 9.35 17.85 -0.87
C SER A 46 9.62 18.81 0.28
N CYS A 47 10.41 18.39 1.28
CA CYS A 47 10.73 19.17 2.48
C CYS A 47 12.19 19.62 2.40
N ALA A 48 12.42 20.94 2.40
CA ALA A 48 13.77 21.47 2.42
C ALA A 48 14.49 21.18 3.75
N ALA A 49 15.82 21.08 3.70
CA ALA A 49 16.65 20.96 4.90
C ALA A 49 16.36 22.09 5.89
N GLY A 50 16.33 21.76 7.18
CA GLY A 50 16.00 22.72 8.25
C GLY A 50 14.51 22.86 8.55
N THR A 51 13.62 22.20 7.81
CA THR A 51 12.18 22.27 8.09
C THR A 51 11.83 21.47 9.35
N PRO A 52 11.22 22.08 10.39
CA PRO A 52 10.75 21.35 11.56
C PRO A 52 9.54 20.48 11.19
N LEU A 53 9.60 19.19 11.50
CA LEU A 53 8.51 18.26 11.23
C LEU A 53 7.54 18.22 12.41
N THR A 54 6.51 19.06 12.32
CA THR A 54 5.52 19.25 13.39
C THR A 54 4.79 17.97 13.76
N ASN A 55 4.50 17.78 15.05
CA ASN A 55 3.68 16.68 15.59
C ASN A 55 4.31 15.28 15.45
N LEU A 56 5.64 15.17 15.35
CA LEU A 56 6.33 13.88 15.37
C LEU A 56 6.87 13.52 16.75
N SER A 57 7.16 14.50 17.60
CA SER A 57 7.63 14.22 18.95
C SER A 57 6.49 13.72 19.84
N ILE A 58 6.67 12.51 20.37
CA ILE A 58 5.76 11.90 21.36
C ILE A 58 6.22 12.26 22.79
N LEU A 59 7.51 12.58 22.97
CA LEU A 59 8.10 12.85 24.27
C LEU A 59 8.11 14.35 24.54
N LYS A 60 7.63 14.74 25.73
CA LYS A 60 7.55 16.15 26.14
C LYS A 60 8.91 16.84 26.20
N ASP A 61 9.97 16.09 26.50
CA ASP A 61 11.33 16.63 26.66
C ASP A 61 12.11 16.71 25.35
N LYS A 62 11.58 16.15 24.25
CA LYS A 62 12.25 16.17 22.95
C LYS A 62 11.54 17.11 21.99
N PRO A 63 12.25 18.06 21.38
CA PRO A 63 11.67 18.90 20.34
C PRO A 63 11.36 18.07 19.09
N ASP A 64 10.50 18.61 18.23
CA ASP A 64 10.22 18.00 16.93
C ASP A 64 11.50 17.87 16.08
N PRO A 65 11.68 16.72 15.41
CA PRO A 65 12.86 16.50 14.58
C PRO A 65 12.86 17.46 13.38
N VAL A 66 14.05 17.95 13.05
CA VAL A 66 14.28 18.85 11.92
C VAL A 66 14.76 18.04 10.71
N ALA A 67 14.25 18.36 9.52
CA ALA A 67 14.67 17.72 8.28
C ALA A 67 16.17 17.99 7.99
N LEU A 68 16.91 16.93 7.69
CA LEU A 68 18.31 16.97 7.27
C LEU A 68 18.39 17.20 5.74
N PRO A 69 19.58 17.49 5.17
CA PRO A 69 19.77 17.45 3.72
C PRO A 69 19.58 16.04 3.15
N ASP A 70 19.16 15.96 1.89
CA ASP A 70 18.80 14.72 1.18
C ASP A 70 19.94 13.68 1.18
N ASP A 71 21.20 14.14 1.13
CA ASP A 71 22.40 13.30 1.11
C ASP A 71 22.68 12.58 2.43
N GLN A 72 22.16 13.13 3.54
CA GLN A 72 22.36 12.55 4.87
C GLN A 72 21.37 11.41 5.16
N TYR A 73 20.33 11.29 4.33
CA TYR A 73 19.39 10.18 4.43
C TYR A 73 19.89 8.95 3.70
N PRO A 74 19.62 7.73 4.22
CA PRO A 74 19.99 6.51 3.53
C PRO A 74 19.34 6.37 2.14
N ALA A 75 20.07 5.78 1.19
CA ALA A 75 19.63 5.61 -0.20
C ALA A 75 18.29 4.87 -0.37
N TRP A 76 17.96 3.95 0.54
CA TRP A 76 16.71 3.18 0.48
C TRP A 76 15.45 4.05 0.59
N LEU A 77 15.54 5.25 1.18
CA LEU A 77 14.39 6.15 1.33
C LEU A 77 13.80 6.53 -0.03
N TRP A 78 14.68 6.76 -1.00
CA TRP A 78 14.32 7.25 -2.33
C TRP A 78 13.73 6.15 -3.22
N THR A 79 14.02 4.88 -2.95
CA THR A 79 13.49 3.74 -3.71
C THR A 79 12.09 3.32 -3.27
N LEU A 80 11.61 3.76 -2.10
CA LEU A 80 10.31 3.32 -1.54
C LEU A 80 9.10 3.67 -2.42
N LEU A 81 9.16 4.79 -3.14
CA LEU A 81 8.04 5.26 -3.97
C LEU A 81 7.91 4.44 -5.26
N GLU A 82 9.01 3.90 -5.77
CA GLU A 82 9.07 3.12 -7.01
C GLU A 82 8.19 1.87 -6.91
N ASP A 83 8.24 1.17 -5.78
CA ASP A 83 7.49 -0.06 -5.50
C ASP A 83 5.97 0.11 -5.45
N THR A 84 5.50 1.31 -5.13
CA THR A 84 4.07 1.56 -4.91
C THR A 84 3.28 1.78 -6.19
N SER A 85 3.99 2.08 -7.28
CA SER A 85 3.40 2.38 -8.59
C SER A 85 2.58 1.21 -9.11
N LYS A 86 1.37 1.48 -9.64
CA LYS A 86 0.52 0.45 -10.26
C LYS A 86 1.24 -0.28 -11.41
N ALA A 87 2.08 0.45 -12.16
CA ALA A 87 2.92 -0.09 -13.21
C ALA A 87 3.95 -1.11 -12.68
N HIS A 88 4.61 -0.79 -11.55
CA HIS A 88 5.57 -1.69 -10.91
C HIS A 88 4.89 -2.99 -10.47
N LYS A 89 3.74 -2.89 -9.79
CA LYS A 89 2.96 -4.07 -9.38
C LYS A 89 2.49 -4.92 -10.57
N ALA A 90 2.17 -4.31 -11.71
CA ALA A 90 1.77 -5.04 -12.91
C ALA A 90 2.95 -5.81 -13.53
N GLN A 91 4.12 -5.18 -13.61
CA GLN A 91 5.34 -5.80 -14.11
C GLN A 91 5.80 -6.97 -13.22
N GLU A 92 5.74 -6.79 -11.89
CA GLU A 92 6.08 -7.85 -10.92
C GLU A 92 5.14 -9.05 -11.00
N ASN A 93 3.86 -8.82 -11.32
CA ASN A 93 2.89 -9.90 -11.50
C ASN A 93 3.06 -10.65 -12.83
N ALA A 94 3.72 -10.04 -13.81
CA ALA A 94 3.96 -10.61 -15.13
C ALA A 94 5.22 -11.51 -15.20
N VAL A 95 6.03 -11.56 -14.14
CA VAL A 95 7.23 -12.43 -14.08
C VAL A 95 6.81 -13.88 -14.33
N HIS A 96 7.41 -14.58 -15.30
CA HIS A 96 7.14 -15.97 -15.67
C HIS A 96 7.55 -16.95 -14.54
N LEU A 97 6.84 -18.09 -14.35
CA LEU A 97 7.29 -19.09 -13.36
C LEU A 97 8.47 -19.81 -14.01
N THR A 98 9.68 -19.53 -13.55
CA THR A 98 10.88 -20.25 -13.99
C THR A 98 10.84 -21.67 -13.47
N GLN A 99 11.24 -22.64 -14.29
CA GLN A 99 11.32 -24.04 -13.86
C GLN A 99 12.57 -24.23 -12.99
N GLU A 100 12.53 -25.13 -12.01
CA GLU A 100 13.67 -25.39 -11.13
C GLU A 100 14.89 -25.80 -11.96
N GLY A 101 15.97 -25.00 -11.90
CA GLY A 101 17.21 -25.20 -12.66
C GLY A 101 17.59 -24.09 -13.64
N GLU A 102 16.72 -23.09 -13.87
CA GLU A 102 17.06 -21.92 -14.68
C GLU A 102 17.87 -20.88 -13.88
N SER A 103 18.89 -20.29 -14.50
CA SER A 103 19.87 -19.35 -13.91
C SER A 103 19.27 -17.98 -13.51
N GLY A 104 17.96 -17.88 -13.34
CA GLY A 104 17.21 -16.67 -12.99
C GLY A 104 16.28 -16.82 -11.77
N PHE A 105 16.39 -17.92 -11.01
CA PHE A 105 15.56 -18.16 -9.83
C PHE A 105 15.85 -17.13 -8.72
N ASN A 106 15.05 -16.07 -8.67
CA ASN A 106 15.06 -15.13 -7.56
C ASN A 106 13.99 -15.53 -6.55
N VAL A 107 14.43 -16.11 -5.42
CA VAL A 107 13.59 -16.59 -4.30
C VAL A 107 12.56 -15.54 -3.86
N GLN A 108 12.95 -14.26 -3.83
CA GLN A 108 12.07 -13.19 -3.36
C GLN A 108 10.96 -12.87 -4.37
N ALA A 109 11.30 -12.82 -5.66
CA ALA A 109 10.35 -12.59 -6.74
C ALA A 109 9.33 -13.73 -6.83
N GLU A 110 9.79 -14.97 -6.72
CA GLU A 110 8.92 -16.14 -6.77
C GLU A 110 7.98 -16.22 -5.57
N LYS A 111 8.52 -16.00 -4.35
CA LYS A 111 7.69 -15.92 -3.13
C LYS A 111 6.63 -14.83 -3.25
N LYS A 112 6.96 -13.69 -3.85
CA LYS A 112 6.02 -12.59 -4.08
C LYS A 112 4.93 -12.99 -5.08
N LYS A 113 5.30 -13.69 -6.17
CA LYS A 113 4.36 -14.22 -7.16
C LYS A 113 3.39 -15.25 -6.56
N LEU A 114 3.89 -16.21 -5.80
CA LEU A 114 3.06 -17.21 -5.09
C LEU A 114 2.05 -16.53 -4.16
N LYS A 115 2.47 -15.50 -3.41
CA LYS A 115 1.55 -14.71 -2.58
C LYS A 115 0.48 -13.99 -3.41
N ASN A 116 0.80 -13.49 -4.59
CA ASN A 116 -0.18 -12.82 -5.46
C ASN A 116 -1.21 -13.80 -6.04
N LEU A 117 -0.76 -14.96 -6.53
CA LEU A 117 -1.66 -16.03 -7.01
C LEU A 117 -2.58 -16.53 -5.90
N ASN A 118 -2.03 -16.76 -4.70
CA ASN A 118 -2.84 -17.19 -3.55
C ASN A 118 -3.91 -16.14 -3.21
N ARG A 119 -3.56 -14.84 -3.21
CA ARG A 119 -4.56 -13.76 -3.05
C ARG A 119 -5.65 -13.80 -4.12
N GLN A 120 -5.32 -14.06 -5.39
CA GLN A 120 -6.31 -14.16 -6.47
C GLN A 120 -7.23 -15.36 -6.28
N ASN A 121 -6.68 -16.52 -5.92
CA ASN A 121 -7.46 -17.74 -5.66
C ASN A 121 -8.44 -17.54 -4.51
N ILE A 122 -7.99 -16.94 -3.40
CA ILE A 122 -8.86 -16.62 -2.26
C ILE A 122 -9.97 -15.64 -2.70
N LYS A 123 -9.66 -14.62 -3.49
CA LYS A 123 -10.65 -13.67 -3.99
C LYS A 123 -11.68 -14.34 -4.90
N ALA A 124 -11.26 -15.19 -5.83
CA ALA A 124 -12.15 -15.91 -6.73
C ALA A 124 -13.07 -16.88 -5.96
N ALA A 125 -12.52 -17.63 -5.00
CA ALA A 125 -13.30 -18.51 -4.14
C ALA A 125 -14.30 -17.74 -3.28
N ASN A 126 -13.89 -16.63 -2.67
CA ASN A 126 -14.78 -15.77 -1.90
C ASN A 126 -15.88 -15.16 -2.76
N TYR A 127 -15.56 -14.74 -3.99
CA TYR A 127 -16.53 -14.24 -4.95
C TYR A 127 -17.60 -15.30 -5.26
N LEU A 128 -17.19 -16.49 -5.70
CA LEU A 128 -18.11 -17.59 -6.00
C LEU A 128 -18.97 -17.98 -4.79
N LYS A 129 -18.39 -17.99 -3.59
CA LYS A 129 -19.10 -18.27 -2.34
C LYS A 129 -20.11 -17.18 -1.96
N SER A 130 -19.91 -15.95 -2.42
CA SER A 130 -20.79 -14.81 -2.11
C SER A 130 -21.88 -14.58 -3.16
N THR A 131 -21.68 -15.06 -4.39
CA THR A 131 -22.61 -14.85 -5.52
C THR A 131 -23.52 -16.04 -5.82
N ALA A 132 -23.18 -17.23 -5.33
CA ALA A 132 -24.04 -18.42 -5.36
C ALA A 132 -24.87 -18.52 -4.07
#